data_AF-A0A1V6EVS3-F1
#
_entry.id   AF-A0A1V6EVS3-F1
#
_cell.length_a   1.000
_cell.length_b   1.000
_cell.length_c   1.000
_cell.angle_alpha   90.00
_cell.angle_beta   90.00
_cell.angle_gamma   90.00
#
_symmetry.space_group_name_H-M   'P 1'
#
loop_
_entity.id
_entity.type
_entity.pdbx_description
1 polymer ?
#
loop_
_entity_poly.entity_id
_entity_poly.type
_entity_poly.pdbx_seq_one_letter_code
_entity_poly.pdbx_strand_id
1 'polypeptide(L)' 'MESDRLILRGEKRAETEQKEGTCLIREAHYGSFYRAVPLPATVDRDKAEATYKHGVLTVTLPKTADSKSRRVAVKVS' A
#
# COMPACT_ATOMS: atom_id res chain seq x y z
N MET A 1 6.51 9.85 -4.06
CA MET A 1 7.14 8.74 -4.80
C MET A 1 8.62 9.00 -4.88
N GLU A 2 9.42 8.01 -4.55
CA GLU A 2 10.88 8.12 -4.52
C GLU A 2 11.40 6.97 -5.37
N SER A 3 12.29 7.26 -6.33
CA SER A 3 12.98 6.30 -7.23
C SER A 3 12.22 4.99 -7.53
N ASP A 4 11.38 4.98 -8.58
CA ASP A 4 10.63 3.81 -9.09
C ASP A 4 9.86 2.98 -8.06
N ARG A 5 9.47 3.57 -6.92
CA ARG A 5 8.70 2.90 -5.88
C ARG A 5 7.44 3.68 -5.50
N LEU A 6 6.34 2.95 -5.34
CA LEU A 6 5.15 3.42 -4.63
C LEU A 6 5.38 3.25 -3.13
N ILE A 7 5.33 4.36 -2.40
CA ILE A 7 5.47 4.36 -0.94
C ILE A 7 4.09 4.53 -0.33
N LEU A 8 3.64 3.54 0.43
CA LEU A 8 2.41 3.57 1.21
C LEU A 8 2.78 3.75 2.68
N ARG A 9 2.21 4.78 3.30
CA ARG A 9 2.33 5.05 4.74
C ARG A 9 0.95 5.29 5.32
N GLY A 10 0.72 4.83 6.53
CA GLY A 10 -0.49 5.13 7.27
C GLY A 10 -0.42 4.61 8.69
N GLU A 11 -1.46 4.89 9.46
CA GLU A 11 -1.61 4.41 10.82
C GLU A 11 -3.02 3.84 10.97
N LYS A 12 -3.11 2.58 11.39
CA LYS A 12 -4.38 1.99 11.80
C LYS A 12 -4.49 2.11 13.31
N ARG A 13 -5.30 3.06 13.76
CA ARG A 13 -5.58 3.23 15.18
C ARG A 13 -6.46 2.09 15.69
N ALA A 14 -6.15 1.66 16.90
CA ALA A 14 -7.09 0.88 17.67
C ALA A 14 -8.24 1.77 18.10
N GLU A 15 -9.47 1.40 17.74
CA GLU A 15 -10.62 1.85 18.52
C GLU A 15 -10.48 1.19 19.90
N THR A 16 -9.98 1.99 20.83
CA THR A 16 -9.96 1.66 22.24
C THR A 16 -11.41 1.74 22.73
N GLU A 17 -12.19 0.69 22.55
CA GLU A 17 -13.21 0.37 23.55
C GLU A 17 -12.47 -0.15 24.78
N GLN A 18 -12.01 0.80 25.60
CA GLN A 18 -11.85 0.59 27.03
C GLN A 18 -13.24 0.24 27.58
N LYS A 19 -13.61 -1.03 27.50
CA LYS A 19 -14.57 -1.62 28.43
C LYS A 19 -13.74 -2.46 29.38
N GLU A 20 -13.69 -1.99 30.62
CA GLU A 20 -13.14 -2.64 31.81
C GLU A 20 -12.89 -4.14 31.62
N GLY A 21 -11.65 -4.52 31.31
CA GLY A 21 -11.30 -5.91 31.07
C GLY A 21 -9.97 -6.08 30.36
N THR A 22 -9.14 -6.99 30.86
CA THR A 22 -7.86 -7.36 30.25
C THR A 22 -8.11 -7.96 28.86
N CYS A 23 -7.66 -7.28 27.81
CA CYS A 23 -7.67 -7.82 26.45
C CYS A 23 -6.74 -9.05 26.39
N LEU A 24 -7.32 -10.25 26.36
CA LEU A 24 -6.57 -11.51 26.42
C LEU A 24 -5.89 -11.86 25.09
N ILE A 25 -6.52 -11.54 23.95
CA ILE A 25 -6.02 -11.86 22.60
C ILE A 25 -6.42 -10.74 21.64
N ARG A 26 -5.49 -10.37 20.76
CA ARG A 26 -5.68 -9.35 19.72
C ARG A 26 -5.18 -9.85 18.38
N GLU A 27 -6.09 -10.20 17.48
CA GLU A 27 -5.78 -10.85 16.20
C GLU A 27 -5.62 -9.86 15.03
N ALA A 28 -6.13 -8.64 15.17
CA ALA A 28 -6.02 -7.61 14.15
C ALA A 28 -4.73 -6.76 14.32
N HIS A 29 -3.99 -6.56 13.23
CA HIS A 29 -2.86 -5.62 13.22
C HIS A 29 -3.34 -4.17 13.41
N TYR A 30 -2.67 -3.45 14.32
CA TYR A 30 -2.83 -2.02 14.60
C TYR A 30 -1.45 -1.34 14.61
N GLY A 31 -1.42 -0.02 14.50
CA GLY A 31 -0.20 0.78 14.48
C GLY A 31 0.15 1.34 13.09
N SER A 32 1.35 1.92 12.99
CA SER A 32 1.84 2.47 11.74
C SER A 32 2.24 1.37 10.77
N PHE A 33 1.99 1.60 9.48
CA PHE A 33 2.44 0.73 8.41
C PHE A 33 3.22 1.54 7.37
N TYR A 34 4.25 0.89 6.85
CA TYR A 34 5.07 1.36 5.74
C TYR A 34 5.23 0.21 4.75
N ARG A 35 4.97 0.47 3.48
CA ARG A 35 5.26 -0.45 2.37
C ARG A 35 5.88 0.33 1.22
N ALA A 36 6.92 -0.24 0.64
CA ALA A 36 7.53 0.25 -0.59
C ALA A 36 7.34 -0.83 -1.66
N VAL A 37 6.55 -0.52 -2.68
CA VAL A 37 6.26 -1.43 -3.80
C VAL A 37 7.08 -0.97 -5.01
N PRO A 38 8.04 -1.77 -5.49
CA PRO A 38 8.77 -1.43 -6.71
C PRO A 38 7.84 -1.47 -7.91
N LEU A 39 7.92 -0.46 -8.77
CA LEU A 39 7.12 -0.38 -9.97
C LEU A 39 7.86 -1.09 -11.12
N PRO A 40 7.20 -1.98 -11.87
CA PRO A 40 7.83 -2.72 -12.97
C PRO A 40 8.03 -1.87 -14.23
N ALA A 41 7.56 -0.63 -14.22
CA ALA A 41 7.57 0.28 -15.36
C ALA A 41 7.50 1.75 -14.89
N THR A 42 7.96 2.66 -15.74
CA THR A 42 7.85 4.11 -15.53
C THR A 42 6.40 4.55 -15.65
N VAL A 43 5.88 5.22 -14.61
CA VAL A 43 4.48 5.69 -14.53
C VAL A 43 4.39 7.20 -14.64
N ASP A 44 3.28 7.68 -15.21
CA ASP A 44 2.91 9.09 -15.25
C ASP A 44 2.35 9.47 -13.87
N ARG A 45 3.14 10.18 -13.08
CA ARG A 45 2.82 10.50 -11.67
C ARG A 45 1.73 11.54 -11.54
N ASP A 46 1.61 12.43 -12.53
CA ASP A 46 0.66 13.54 -12.50
C ASP A 46 -0.78 13.06 -12.73
N LYS A 47 -0.93 11.84 -13.28
CA LYS A 47 -2.22 11.17 -13.52
C LYS A 47 -2.47 10.00 -12.58
N ALA A 48 -1.75 9.93 -11.46
CA ALA A 48 -1.99 8.90 -10.46
C ALA A 48 -3.32 9.14 -9.74
N GLU A 49 -4.12 8.09 -9.59
CA GLU A 49 -5.40 8.14 -8.88
C GLU A 49 -5.41 7.11 -7.75
N ALA A 50 -6.13 7.41 -6.67
CA ALA A 50 -6.31 6.51 -5.55
C ALA A 50 -7.74 6.55 -5.02
N THR A 51 -8.30 5.38 -4.69
CA THR A 51 -9.61 5.25 -4.07
C THR A 51 -9.52 4.34 -2.85
N TYR A 52 -10.26 4.68 -1.79
CA TYR A 52 -10.34 3.86 -0.58
C TYR A 52 -11.79 3.50 -0.30
N LYS A 53 -12.12 2.22 -0.37
CA LYS A 53 -13.48 1.73 -0.20
C LYS A 53 -13.47 0.40 0.55
N HIS A 54 -14.31 0.30 1.58
CA HIS A 54 -14.46 -0.91 2.42
C HIS A 54 -13.13 -1.50 2.93
N GLY A 55 -12.19 -0.65 3.36
CA GLY A 55 -10.91 -1.10 3.90
C GLY A 55 -9.83 -1.40 2.84
N VAL A 56 -10.13 -1.22 1.55
CA VAL A 56 -9.21 -1.51 0.44
C VAL A 56 -8.78 -0.20 -0.22
N LEU A 57 -7.46 0.02 -0.27
CA LEU A 57 -6.84 1.10 -1.03
C LEU A 57 -6.47 0.60 -2.43
N THR A 58 -7.11 1.16 -3.45
CA THR A 58 -6.82 0.91 -4.86
C THR A 58 -6.08 2.10 -5.43
N VAL A 59 -4.87 1.88 -5.97
CA VAL A 59 -4.04 2.92 -6.59
C VAL A 59 -3.87 2.60 -8.07
N THR A 60 -4.28 3.52 -8.94
CA THR A 60 -4.17 3.43 -10.39
C THR A 60 -3.01 4.30 -10.85
N LEU A 61 -2.00 3.67 -11.47
CA LEU A 61 -0.80 4.35 -11.96
C LEU A 61 -0.68 4.15 -13.48
N PRO A 62 -1.04 5.16 -14.29
CA PRO A 62 -0.89 5.08 -15.74
C PRO A 62 0.57 4.92 -16.14
N LYS A 63 0.81 4.04 -17.11
CA LYS A 63 2.13 3.86 -17.72
C LYS A 63 2.47 5.06 -18.61
N THR A 64 3.74 5.47 -18.61
CA THR A 64 4.22 6.45 -19.59
C THR A 64 4.27 5.82 -20.99
N ALA A 65 4.10 6.62 -22.04
CA ALA A 65 4.14 6.13 -23.43
C ALA A 65 5.47 5.46 -23.80
N ASP A 66 6.57 5.84 -23.15
CA ASP A 66 7.90 5.25 -23.35
C ASP A 66 8.15 3.98 -22.52
N SER A 67 7.22 3.60 -21.63
CA SER A 67 7.40 2.44 -20.75
C SER A 67 7.24 1.10 -21.48
N LYS A 68 8.30 0.66 -22.14
CA LYS A 68 8.44 -0.74 -22.56
C LYS A 68 8.36 -1.63 -21.31
N SER A 69 7.37 -2.51 -21.25
CA SER A 69 7.09 -3.31 -20.05
C SER A 69 8.28 -4.21 -19.68
N ARG A 70 8.85 -4.04 -18.48
CA ARG A 70 9.81 -4.99 -17.92
C ARG A 70 9.04 -6.01 -17.08
N ARG A 71 8.77 -7.20 -17.64
CA ARG A 71 8.20 -8.31 -16.86
C ARG A 71 9.28 -8.82 -15.89
N VAL A 72 9.08 -8.59 -14.60
CA VAL A 72 9.90 -9.19 -13.54
C VAL A 72 9.16 -10.43 -13.04
N ALA A 73 9.66 -11.62 -13.38
CA ALA A 73 9.14 -12.87 -12.85
C ALA A 73 9.59 -13.00 -11.38
N VAL A 74 8.63 -13.10 -10.46
CA VAL A 74 8.91 -13.37 -9.05
C VAL A 74 9.12 -14.88 -8.91
N LYS A 75 10.36 -15.31 -8.65
CA LYS A 75 10.64 -16.69 -8.25
C LYS A 75 10.27 -16.84 -6.78
N VAL A 76 9.37 -17.78 -6.50
CA VAL A 76 9.12 -18.27 -5.14
C VAL A 76 9.93 -19.56 -5.01
N SER A 77 10.82 -19.61 -4.03
CA SER A 77 11.59 -20.79 -3.61
C SER A 77 10.89 -21.51 -2.47
#